data_AF-A0A9Y3VBB8-F1
#
_entry.id   AF-A0A9Y3VBB8-F1
#
_cell.length_a   1.000
_cell.length_b   1.000
_cell.length_c   1.000
_cell.angle_alpha   90.00
_cell.angle_beta   90.00
_cell.angle_gamma   90.00
#
_symmetry.space_group_name_H-M   'P 1'
#
loop_
_entity.id
_entity.type
_entity.pdbx_description
1 polymer ?
#
loop_
_entity_poly.entity_id
_entity_poly.type
_entity_poly.pdbx_seq_one_letter_code
_entity_poly.pdbx_strand_id
1 'polypeptide(L)'
;MGRVLISTICLMLILSCVESCSLPRSLYVIVPETIPPEYQVAKVETVGCDAKSTLLTVKDPSFTINSNGAVVALTSVSVAERGRTFFVCAQDNSGPESKMKVHLVRSTMLKKHQGGQGFLIRSKRRWAPANLTVVENYAGPYPKLVERVN
;
A
#
# COMPACT_ATOMS: atom_id res chain seq x y z
N MET A 1 43.62 -16.44 -32.17
CA MET A 1 42.89 -15.20 -31.79
C MET A 1 41.38 -15.28 -32.07
N GLY A 2 40.90 -15.95 -33.12
CA GLY A 2 39.45 -16.05 -33.42
C GLY A 2 38.58 -16.80 -32.39
N ARG A 3 39.10 -17.82 -31.68
CA ARG A 3 38.32 -18.59 -30.68
C ARG A 3 37.95 -17.76 -29.44
N VAL A 4 38.79 -16.81 -29.05
CA VAL A 4 38.54 -15.89 -27.92
C VAL A 4 37.50 -14.85 -28.30
N LEU A 5 37.53 -14.36 -29.54
CA LEU A 5 36.52 -13.46 -30.07
C LEU A 5 35.14 -14.14 -30.16
N ILE A 6 35.08 -15.38 -30.65
CA ILE A 6 33.82 -16.14 -30.69
C ILE A 6 33.28 -16.40 -29.27
N SER A 7 34.14 -16.76 -28.31
CA SER A 7 33.72 -16.96 -26.92
C SER A 7 33.20 -15.68 -26.27
N THR A 8 33.82 -14.52 -26.54
CA THR A 8 33.40 -13.24 -25.99
C THR A 8 32.12 -12.73 -26.64
N ILE A 9 31.94 -12.94 -27.96
CA ILE A 9 30.69 -12.62 -28.66
C ILE A 9 29.55 -13.52 -28.16
N CYS A 10 29.77 -14.83 -27.99
CA CYS A 10 28.77 -15.72 -27.38
C CYS A 10 28.43 -15.30 -25.94
N LEU A 11 29.43 -14.92 -25.12
CA LEU A 11 29.20 -14.45 -23.75
C LEU A 11 28.38 -13.14 -23.71
N MET A 12 28.61 -12.23 -24.67
CA MET A 12 27.82 -10.99 -24.76
C MET A 12 26.37 -11.25 -25.22
N LEU A 13 26.13 -12.27 -26.05
CA LEU A 13 24.78 -12.67 -26.50
C LEU A 13 23.94 -13.35 -25.41
N ILE A 14 24.56 -13.99 -24.41
CA ILE A 14 23.85 -14.48 -23.21
C ILE A 14 23.63 -13.39 -22.15
N LEU A 15 24.40 -12.29 -22.21
CA LEU A 15 24.29 -11.12 -21.32
C LEU A 15 23.37 -10.01 -21.85
N SER A 16 22.85 -10.12 -23.08
CA SER A 16 21.65 -9.38 -23.50
C SER A 16 20.45 -9.99 -22.78
N CYS A 17 20.44 -9.81 -21.47
CA CYS A 17 19.41 -10.17 -20.55
C CYS A 17 18.12 -9.52 -21.04
N VAL A 18 17.21 -10.37 -21.47
CA VAL A 18 15.83 -10.06 -21.78
C VAL A 18 15.29 -9.17 -20.66
N GLU A 19 14.86 -7.95 -20.99
CA GLU A 19 13.99 -7.17 -20.11
C GLU A 19 12.68 -7.96 -19.99
N SER A 20 12.65 -8.89 -19.04
CA SER A 20 11.51 -9.75 -18.83
C SER A 20 10.44 -8.94 -18.11
N CYS A 21 9.25 -8.87 -18.71
CA CYS A 21 8.08 -8.27 -18.11
C CYS A 21 7.87 -8.80 -16.68
N SER A 22 7.99 -7.92 -15.69
CA SER A 22 7.92 -8.31 -14.28
C SER A 22 6.71 -7.69 -13.60
N LEU A 23 5.82 -8.54 -13.09
CA LEU A 23 4.79 -8.14 -12.15
C LEU A 23 5.30 -8.33 -10.71
N PRO A 24 4.83 -7.51 -9.76
CA PRO A 24 5.11 -7.77 -8.35
C PRO A 24 4.47 -9.09 -7.92
N ARG A 25 5.11 -9.79 -6.96
CA ARG A 25 4.65 -11.11 -6.50
C ARG A 25 3.27 -11.07 -5.84
N SER A 26 2.98 -10.01 -5.09
CA SER A 26 1.74 -9.86 -4.34
C SER A 26 1.33 -8.40 -4.18
N LEU A 27 0.03 -8.14 -4.23
CA LEU A 27 -0.60 -6.85 -3.96
C LEU A 27 -1.67 -7.03 -2.89
N TYR A 28 -1.73 -6.13 -1.91
CA TYR A 28 -2.77 -6.11 -0.88
C TYR A 28 -3.67 -4.91 -1.08
N VAL A 29 -4.98 -5.14 -1.15
CA VAL A 29 -5.98 -4.11 -1.42
C VAL A 29 -7.04 -4.13 -0.32
N ILE A 30 -7.29 -2.98 0.28
CA ILE A 30 -8.37 -2.82 1.25
C ILE A 30 -9.67 -2.54 0.50
N VAL A 31 -10.69 -3.36 0.75
CA VAL A 31 -11.98 -3.31 0.05
C VAL A 31 -13.16 -3.39 1.03
N PRO A 32 -14.36 -2.92 0.63
CA PRO A 32 -15.58 -3.13 1.43
C PRO A 32 -15.92 -4.63 1.58
N GLU A 33 -16.84 -4.93 2.50
CA GLU A 33 -17.35 -6.30 2.71
C GLU A 33 -18.03 -6.86 1.44
N THR A 34 -18.75 -5.98 0.72
CA THR A 34 -19.34 -6.29 -0.58
C THR A 34 -18.83 -5.29 -1.60
N ILE A 35 -18.13 -5.77 -2.63
CA ILE A 35 -17.64 -4.98 -3.74
C ILE A 35 -18.77 -4.86 -4.77
N PRO A 36 -19.24 -3.65 -5.11
CA PRO A 36 -20.26 -3.48 -6.13
C PRO A 36 -19.70 -3.74 -7.55
N PRO A 37 -20.54 -4.05 -8.53
CA PRO A 37 -20.11 -4.09 -9.94
C PRO A 37 -19.51 -2.73 -10.34
N GLU A 38 -18.61 -2.76 -11.31
CA GLU A 38 -17.85 -1.60 -11.81
C GLU A 38 -16.88 -0.95 -10.81
N TYR A 39 -16.77 -1.50 -9.60
CA TYR A 39 -15.80 -1.02 -8.63
C TYR A 39 -14.36 -1.32 -9.08
N GLN A 40 -13.54 -0.28 -9.14
CA GLN A 40 -12.10 -0.42 -9.39
C GLN A 40 -11.38 -0.87 -8.11
N VAL A 41 -10.85 -2.09 -8.16
CA VAL A 41 -10.13 -2.71 -7.03
C VAL A 41 -8.69 -2.23 -6.98
N ALA A 42 -8.00 -2.29 -8.11
CA ALA A 42 -6.58 -1.94 -8.18
C ALA A 42 -6.23 -1.44 -9.59
N LYS A 43 -5.10 -0.76 -9.70
CA LYS A 43 -4.45 -0.48 -10.98
C LYS A 43 -3.15 -1.25 -11.03
N VAL A 44 -2.97 -2.08 -12.05
CA VAL A 44 -1.77 -2.89 -12.23
C VAL A 44 -0.82 -2.13 -13.13
N GLU A 45 0.34 -1.78 -12.58
CA GLU A 45 1.41 -1.16 -13.34
C GLU A 45 2.44 -2.23 -13.70
N THR A 46 2.71 -2.34 -15.00
CA THR A 46 3.69 -3.26 -15.57
C THR A 46 5.02 -2.53 -15.72
N VAL A 47 6.09 -3.07 -15.11
CA VAL A 47 7.44 -2.49 -15.20
C VAL A 47 8.30 -3.35 -16.12
N GLY A 48 8.92 -2.72 -17.12
CA GLY A 48 9.78 -3.40 -18.09
C GLY A 48 9.00 -4.31 -19.06
N CYS A 49 7.71 -4.05 -19.25
CA CYS A 49 6.89 -4.74 -20.25
C CYS A 49 6.59 -3.79 -21.41
N ASP A 50 6.59 -4.27 -22.65
CA ASP A 50 6.19 -3.45 -23.79
C ASP A 50 4.66 -3.21 -23.71
N ALA A 51 4.29 -1.93 -23.57
CA ALA A 51 2.92 -1.50 -23.34
C ALA A 51 1.96 -1.89 -24.49
N LYS A 52 2.50 -2.19 -25.68
CA LYS A 52 1.69 -2.56 -26.85
C LYS A 52 1.46 -4.07 -26.96
N SER A 53 2.39 -4.90 -26.49
CA SER A 53 2.32 -6.36 -26.61
C SER A 53 1.82 -7.05 -25.35
N THR A 54 1.90 -6.39 -24.20
CA THR A 54 1.58 -7.03 -22.91
C THR A 54 0.08 -7.23 -22.75
N LEU A 55 -0.35 -8.49 -22.69
CA LEU A 55 -1.72 -8.86 -22.38
C LEU A 55 -1.86 -9.14 -20.89
N LEU A 56 -2.70 -8.36 -20.21
CA LEU A 56 -3.10 -8.60 -18.83
C LEU A 56 -4.37 -9.44 -18.78
N THR A 57 -4.37 -10.50 -17.98
CA THR A 57 -5.51 -11.40 -17.81
C THR A 57 -5.77 -11.69 -16.33
N VAL A 58 -7.04 -12.00 -16.00
CA VAL A 58 -7.47 -12.40 -14.66
C VAL A 58 -8.18 -13.73 -14.77
N LYS A 59 -7.85 -14.67 -13.88
CA LYS A 59 -8.46 -16.00 -13.87
C LYS A 59 -9.82 -16.04 -13.16
N ASP A 60 -10.07 -15.09 -12.27
CA ASP A 60 -11.31 -15.02 -11.49
C ASP A 60 -12.41 -14.35 -12.33
N PRO A 61 -13.52 -15.05 -12.65
CA PRO A 61 -14.58 -14.53 -13.51
C PRO A 61 -15.35 -13.34 -12.89
N SER A 62 -15.20 -13.10 -11.59
CA SER A 62 -15.80 -11.93 -10.95
C SER A 62 -15.10 -10.61 -11.29
N PHE A 63 -13.92 -10.65 -11.92
CA PHE A 63 -13.11 -9.47 -12.22
C PHE A 63 -12.69 -9.43 -13.68
N THR A 64 -12.47 -8.21 -14.19
CA THR A 64 -11.92 -7.94 -15.51
C THR A 64 -10.80 -6.90 -15.42
N ILE A 65 -9.99 -6.79 -16.46
CA ILE A 65 -8.98 -5.73 -16.58
C ILE A 65 -9.35 -4.81 -17.73
N ASN A 66 -9.45 -3.53 -17.42
CA ASN A 66 -9.66 -2.48 -18.42
C ASN A 66 -8.37 -2.17 -19.18
N SER A 67 -8.49 -1.54 -20.34
CA SER A 67 -7.35 -1.14 -21.18
C SER A 67 -6.32 -0.22 -20.48
N ASN A 68 -6.73 0.46 -19.41
CA ASN A 68 -5.87 1.30 -18.57
C ASN A 68 -5.13 0.52 -17.46
N GLY A 69 -5.23 -0.82 -17.44
CA GLY A 69 -4.65 -1.70 -16.43
C GLY A 69 -5.44 -1.77 -15.11
N ALA A 70 -6.64 -1.18 -15.04
CA ALA A 70 -7.48 -1.23 -13.85
C ALA A 70 -8.19 -2.58 -13.75
N VAL A 71 -8.08 -3.24 -12.59
CA VAL A 71 -8.86 -4.42 -12.23
C VAL A 71 -10.21 -3.95 -11.69
N VAL A 72 -11.28 -4.36 -12.34
CA VAL A 72 -12.66 -3.93 -12.06
C VAL A 72 -13.54 -5.14 -11.78
N ALA A 73 -14.46 -5.02 -10.83
CA ALA A 73 -15.44 -6.07 -10.56
C ALA A 73 -16.54 -6.09 -11.63
N LEU A 74 -16.82 -7.24 -12.22
CA LEU A 74 -17.92 -7.42 -13.17
C LEU A 74 -19.26 -7.64 -12.47
N THR A 75 -19.23 -8.35 -11.34
CA THR A 75 -20.41 -8.70 -10.54
C THR A 75 -20.19 -8.27 -9.10
N SER A 76 -21.28 -8.27 -8.32
CA SER A 76 -21.17 -8.02 -6.88
C SER A 76 -20.40 -9.16 -6.20
N VAL A 77 -19.30 -8.82 -5.52
CA VAL A 77 -18.42 -9.81 -4.86
C VAL A 77 -18.44 -9.62 -3.35
N SER A 78 -18.83 -10.66 -2.62
CA SER A 78 -18.67 -10.70 -1.16
C SER A 78 -17.25 -11.15 -0.80
N VAL A 79 -16.60 -10.40 0.10
CA VAL A 79 -15.24 -10.68 0.59
C VAL A 79 -15.32 -11.18 2.02
N ALA A 80 -15.00 -12.45 2.26
CA ALA A 80 -15.03 -13.07 3.58
C ALA A 80 -14.08 -12.40 4.60
N GLU A 81 -14.24 -12.68 5.90
CA GLU A 81 -13.37 -12.13 6.95
C GLU A 81 -11.89 -12.49 6.78
N ARG A 82 -11.59 -13.68 6.23
CA ARG A 82 -10.23 -14.11 5.89
C ARG A 82 -9.67 -13.42 4.63
N GLY A 83 -10.46 -12.57 3.99
CA GLY A 83 -10.16 -11.98 2.69
C GLY A 83 -10.49 -12.90 1.52
N ARG A 84 -10.19 -12.42 0.31
CA ARG A 84 -10.27 -13.19 -0.95
C ARG A 84 -8.98 -12.99 -1.71
N THR A 85 -8.48 -14.02 -2.40
CA THR A 85 -7.25 -13.92 -3.19
C THR A 85 -7.51 -14.41 -4.61
N PHE A 86 -7.01 -13.67 -5.59
CA PHE A 86 -7.01 -14.09 -7.00
C PHE A 86 -5.68 -13.78 -7.66
N PHE A 87 -5.52 -14.19 -8.92
CA PHE A 87 -4.30 -14.00 -9.68
C PHE A 87 -4.53 -13.09 -10.88
N VAL A 88 -3.60 -12.16 -11.08
CA VAL A 88 -3.43 -11.39 -12.30
C VAL A 88 -2.21 -11.93 -13.04
N CYS A 89 -2.34 -12.18 -14.33
CA CYS A 89 -1.25 -12.67 -15.16
C CYS A 89 -0.91 -11.62 -16.22
N ALA A 90 0.38 -11.41 -16.46
CA ALA A 90 0.90 -10.66 -17.60
C ALA A 90 1.61 -11.62 -18.54
N GLN A 91 1.24 -11.57 -19.82
CA GLN A 91 1.90 -12.32 -20.87
C GLN A 91 2.45 -11.32 -21.90
N ASP A 92 3.73 -11.47 -22.23
CA ASP A 92 4.39 -10.72 -23.30
C ASP A 92 4.76 -11.69 -24.43
N ASN A 93 4.93 -11.17 -25.65
CA ASN A 93 5.15 -11.94 -26.88
C ASN A 93 6.45 -12.78 -26.86
N SER A 94 7.40 -12.44 -25.98
CA SER A 94 8.76 -12.99 -25.98
C SER A 94 9.11 -13.78 -24.71
N GLY A 95 8.22 -13.83 -23.70
CA GLY A 95 8.59 -14.26 -22.35
C GLY A 95 7.61 -15.20 -21.64
N PRO A 96 8.04 -15.81 -20.53
CA PRO A 96 7.18 -16.62 -19.68
C PRO A 96 6.08 -15.77 -19.01
N GLU A 97 4.92 -16.37 -18.77
CA GLU A 97 3.78 -15.73 -18.07
C GLU A 97 4.18 -15.28 -16.66
N SER A 98 4.05 -13.98 -16.37
CA SER A 98 4.30 -13.37 -15.07
C SER A 98 3.02 -13.36 -14.24
N LYS A 99 3.10 -13.73 -12.94
CA LYS A 99 1.92 -13.92 -12.07
C LYS A 99 2.01 -13.08 -10.81
N MET A 100 0.95 -12.32 -10.56
CA MET A 100 0.76 -11.53 -9.33
C MET A 100 -0.42 -12.06 -8.53
N LYS A 101 -0.22 -12.26 -7.22
CA LYS A 101 -1.32 -12.53 -6.28
C LYS A 101 -1.95 -11.22 -5.82
N VAL A 102 -3.26 -11.10 -5.91
CA VAL A 102 -4.00 -9.96 -5.36
C VAL A 102 -4.80 -10.42 -4.16
N HIS A 103 -4.49 -9.87 -2.99
CA HIS A 103 -5.13 -10.15 -1.71
C HIS A 103 -6.11 -9.03 -1.37
N LEU A 104 -7.40 -9.37 -1.38
CA LEU A 104 -8.48 -8.51 -0.96
C LEU A 104 -8.68 -8.65 0.55
N VAL A 105 -8.42 -7.57 1.27
CA VAL A 105 -8.57 -7.48 2.72
C VAL A 105 -9.77 -6.60 3.03
N ARG A 106 -10.70 -7.12 3.84
CA ARG A 106 -11.88 -6.37 4.25
C ARG A 106 -11.45 -5.16 5.09
N SER A 107 -11.98 -3.98 4.76
CA SER A 107 -11.85 -2.79 5.60
C SER A 107 -12.56 -3.02 6.94
N THR A 108 -11.82 -3.38 7.97
CA THR A 108 -12.33 -3.45 9.35
C THR A 108 -12.45 -2.07 10.00
N MET A 109 -11.91 -1.03 9.35
CA MET A 109 -11.86 0.33 9.89
C MET A 109 -13.22 0.98 10.05
N LEU A 110 -14.26 0.60 9.29
CA LEU A 110 -15.58 1.20 9.46
C LEU A 110 -16.31 0.71 10.73
N LYS A 111 -16.03 -0.51 11.20
CA LYS A 111 -16.68 -1.07 12.41
C LYS A 111 -15.98 -0.70 13.71
N LYS A 112 -14.68 -0.37 13.68
CA LYS A 112 -13.90 -0.09 14.90
C LYS A 112 -14.06 1.33 15.45
N HIS A 113 -14.58 2.27 14.67
CA HIS A 113 -14.76 3.66 15.11
C HIS A 113 -16.15 4.00 15.66
N GLN A 114 -17.13 3.09 15.53
CA GLN A 114 -18.51 3.34 16.00
C GLN A 114 -18.92 2.51 17.23
N GLY A 115 -18.05 1.62 17.72
CA GLY A 115 -18.36 0.71 18.83
C GLY A 115 -17.34 0.73 19.96
N GLY A 116 -17.39 1.74 20.82
CA GLY A 116 -17.32 1.51 22.27
C GLY A 116 -16.00 1.06 22.92
N GLN A 117 -14.82 1.22 22.31
CA GLN A 117 -13.55 1.23 23.07
C GLN A 117 -12.73 2.43 22.63
N GLY A 118 -13.08 3.59 23.21
CA GLY A 118 -12.31 4.81 23.08
C GLY A 118 -10.89 4.55 23.58
N PHE A 119 -9.93 4.65 22.68
CA PHE A 119 -8.54 4.81 23.07
C PHE A 119 -8.49 6.05 23.99
N LEU A 120 -8.14 5.87 25.27
CA LEU A 120 -7.98 7.00 26.19
C LEU A 120 -6.72 7.77 25.78
N ILE A 121 -6.86 8.65 24.79
CA ILE A 121 -5.77 9.51 24.32
C ILE A 121 -5.57 10.60 25.36
N ARG A 122 -4.44 10.53 26.08
CA ARG A 122 -4.00 11.60 26.96
C ARG A 122 -3.40 12.72 26.11
N SER A 123 -4.13 13.81 25.92
CA SER A 123 -3.56 15.05 25.37
C SER A 123 -2.73 15.76 26.45
N LYS A 124 -1.58 16.33 26.08
CA LYS A 124 -0.83 17.21 26.97
C LYS A 124 -1.59 18.52 27.11
N ARG A 125 -1.79 19.00 28.35
CA ARG A 125 -2.28 20.36 28.58
C ARG A 125 -1.26 21.35 28.02
N ARG A 126 -1.72 22.43 27.40
CA ARG A 126 -0.87 23.53 26.96
C ARG A 126 -0.15 24.07 28.21
N TRP A 127 1.17 23.94 28.24
CA TRP A 127 1.96 24.50 29.33
C TRP A 127 2.03 26.02 29.12
N ALA A 128 1.59 26.76 30.11
CA ALA A 128 1.81 28.19 30.21
C ALA A 128 2.37 28.46 31.61
N PRO A 129 3.35 29.36 31.75
CA PRO A 129 3.78 29.78 33.07
C PRO A 129 2.58 30.37 33.82
N ALA A 130 2.41 29.98 35.08
CA ALA A 130 1.40 30.60 35.93
C ALA A 130 1.80 32.07 36.14
N ASN A 131 0.84 32.98 36.05
CA ASN A 131 1.05 34.40 36.36
C ASN A 131 1.28 34.55 37.87
N LEU A 132 2.54 34.37 38.28
CA LEU A 132 2.98 34.43 39.68
C LEU A 132 4.06 35.51 39.77
N THR A 133 3.93 36.39 40.76
CA THR A 133 4.95 37.37 41.11
C THR A 133 5.69 36.87 42.35
N VAL A 134 7.02 36.85 42.29
CA VAL A 134 7.88 36.51 43.43
C VAL A 134 8.76 37.72 43.71
N VAL A 135 8.79 38.17 44.97
CA VAL A 135 9.68 39.24 45.41
C VAL A 135 11.08 38.66 45.57
N GLU A 136 12.00 39.08 44.70
CA GLU A 136 13.41 38.72 44.81
C GLU A 136 14.05 39.36 46.05
N ASN A 137 15.03 38.67 46.66
CA ASN A 137 15.82 39.17 47.81
C ASN A 137 15.06 39.37 49.13
N TYR A 138 13.95 38.66 49.33
CA TYR A 138 13.25 38.71 50.61
C TYR A 138 14.04 38.01 51.73
N ALA A 139 14.21 38.68 52.88
CA ALA A 139 14.78 38.05 54.07
C ALA A 139 13.73 37.14 54.74
N GLY A 140 13.96 35.82 54.80
CA GLY A 140 13.00 34.76 55.17
C GLY A 140 12.31 34.87 56.56
N PRO A 141 11.49 33.88 56.98
CA PRO A 141 11.50 32.47 56.56
C PRO A 141 10.52 32.12 55.41
N TYR A 142 10.85 31.06 54.66
CA TYR A 142 10.08 30.51 53.54
C TYR A 142 9.33 29.23 53.98
N PRO A 143 8.22 28.81 53.32
CA PRO A 143 7.64 29.33 52.07
C PRO A 143 6.47 30.30 52.27
N LYS A 144 6.39 31.31 51.40
CA LYS A 144 5.34 32.34 51.43
C LYS A 144 4.20 32.02 50.46
N LEU A 145 2.99 32.46 50.82
CA LEU A 145 1.84 32.48 49.91
C LEU A 145 2.19 33.26 48.65
N VAL A 146 2.14 32.60 47.50
CA VAL A 146 2.33 33.25 46.21
C VAL A 146 1.04 33.98 45.88
N GLU A 147 1.08 35.32 45.83
CA GLU A 147 -0.07 36.11 45.44
C GLU A 147 -0.35 35.89 43.95
N ARG A 148 -1.59 35.52 43.63
CA ARG A 148 -2.06 35.49 42.26
C ARG A 148 -2.39 36.92 41.85
N VAL A 149 -1.70 37.44 40.86
CA VAL A 149 -2.09 38.69 40.21
C VAL A 149 -3.31 38.39 39.35
N ASN A 150 -4.44 39.06 39.63
CA ASN A 150 -5.66 38.99 38.81
C ASN A 150 -5.48 39.80 37.52
#